data_AF-A0A918HQI9-F1
#
_entry.id   AF-A0A918HQI9-F1
#
_cell.length_a   1.000
_cell.length_b   1.000
_cell.length_c   1.000
_cell.angle_alpha   90.00
_cell.angle_beta   90.00
_cell.angle_gamma   90.00
#
_symmetry.space_group_name_H-M   'P 1'
#
loop_
_entity.id
_entity.type
_entity.pdbx_description
1 polymer ?
#
loop_
_entity_poly.entity_id
_entity_poly.type
_entity_poly.pdbx_seq_one_letter_code
_entity_poly.pdbx_strand_id
1 'polypeptide(L)'
;MQGRIATVFWLMLSEIFPLRLRGLAMGTAVLGTWMADFLVTLAFPPLIDAVGGTTFLLFAAVNAATFLSYVRTVPETRGRSMEAIESHFRERSAA
;
A
#
# COMPACT_ATOMS: atom_id res chain seq x y z
N MET A 1 -17.54 4.69 9.45
CA MET A 1 -16.15 4.44 9.90
C MET A 1 -15.18 4.12 8.75
N GLN A 2 -15.66 3.68 7.57
CA GLN A 2 -14.84 3.29 6.41
C GLN A 2 -13.97 4.40 5.78
N GLY A 3 -14.39 5.67 5.84
CA GLY A 3 -13.70 6.75 5.11
C GLY A 3 -12.29 7.08 5.61
N ARG A 4 -11.98 6.85 6.90
CA ARG A 4 -10.72 7.34 7.48
C ARG A 4 -9.49 6.58 6.97
N ILE A 5 -9.61 5.28 6.74
CA ILE A 5 -8.47 4.43 6.37
C ILE A 5 -8.02 4.72 4.94
N ALA A 6 -8.97 4.75 4.00
CA ALA A 6 -8.67 5.08 2.61
C ALA A 6 -8.14 6.51 2.47
N THR A 7 -8.77 7.49 3.13
CA THR A 7 -8.31 8.89 3.07
C THR A 7 -6.89 9.04 3.62
N VAL A 8 -6.56 8.41 4.75
CA VAL A 8 -5.22 8.48 5.32
C VAL A 8 -4.19 7.79 4.42
N PHE A 9 -4.53 6.63 3.84
CA PHE A 9 -3.63 5.92 2.93
C PHE A 9 -3.26 6.76 1.70
N TRP A 10 -4.26 7.31 1.01
CA TRP A 10 -4.03 8.15 -0.17
C TRP A 10 -3.36 9.48 0.18
N LEU A 11 -3.64 10.03 1.36
CA LEU A 11 -2.95 11.20 1.87
C LEU A 11 -1.45 10.91 2.07
N MET A 12 -1.12 9.85 2.81
CA MET A 12 0.28 9.46 3.07
C MET A 12 1.06 9.21 1.76
N LEU A 13 0.45 8.54 0.78
CA LEU A 13 1.06 8.37 -0.56
C LEU A 13 1.38 9.72 -1.21
N SER A 14 0.50 10.71 -1.08
CA SER A 14 0.74 12.06 -1.61
C SER A 14 1.86 12.81 -0.88
N GLU A 15 2.09 12.46 0.40
CA GLU A 15 3.15 13.03 1.23
C GLU A 15 4.51 12.40 0.99
N ILE A 16 4.55 11.08 0.75
CA ILE A 16 5.79 10.33 0.52
C ILE A 16 6.35 10.59 -0.89
N PHE A 17 5.47 10.82 -1.88
CA PHE A 17 5.94 10.99 -3.26
C PHE A 17 6.38 12.42 -3.58
N PRO A 18 7.58 12.59 -4.20
CA PRO A 18 8.12 13.89 -4.54
C PRO A 18 7.26 14.60 -5.59
N LEU A 19 7.08 15.91 -5.45
CA LEU A 19 6.19 16.75 -6.27
C LEU A 19 6.38 16.55 -7.78
N ARG A 20 7.63 16.39 -8.24
CA ARG A 20 7.96 16.24 -9.68
C ARG A 20 7.50 14.90 -10.28
N LEU A 21 7.43 13.84 -9.49
CA LEU A 21 7.11 12.47 -9.96
C LEU A 21 5.78 11.94 -9.41
N ARG A 22 5.07 12.74 -8.60
CA ARG A 22 3.84 12.34 -7.90
C ARG A 22 2.80 11.75 -8.84
N GLY A 23 2.59 12.32 -10.02
CA GLY A 23 1.62 11.81 -10.99
C GLY A 23 1.93 10.38 -11.45
N LEU A 24 3.20 10.12 -11.78
CA LEU A 24 3.65 8.78 -12.20
C LEU A 24 3.58 7.78 -11.04
N ALA A 25 4.07 8.18 -9.86
CA ALA A 25 4.12 7.32 -8.68
C ALA A 25 2.72 6.99 -8.13
N MET A 26 1.78 7.94 -8.16
CA MET A 26 0.38 7.67 -7.85
C MET A 26 -0.26 6.76 -8.88
N GLY A 27 0.03 6.96 -10.18
CA GLY A 27 -0.47 6.09 -11.24
C GLY A 27 -0.03 4.64 -11.07
N THR A 28 1.25 4.40 -10.79
CA THR A 28 1.76 3.05 -10.53
C THR A 28 1.19 2.43 -9.25
N ALA A 29 1.00 3.22 -8.20
CA ALA A 29 0.34 2.77 -6.97
C ALA A 29 -1.11 2.33 -7.23
N VAL A 30 -1.88 3.14 -7.97
CA VAL A 30 -3.26 2.81 -8.37
C VAL A 30 -3.27 1.54 -9.21
N LEU A 31 -2.43 1.45 -10.23
CA LEU A 31 -2.32 0.24 -11.06
C LEU A 31 -1.99 -0.99 -10.21
N GLY A 32 -1.06 -0.88 -9.25
CA GLY A 32 -0.72 -1.96 -8.33
C GLY A 32 -1.92 -2.42 -7.49
N THR A 33 -2.71 -1.49 -6.95
CA THR A 33 -3.94 -1.79 -6.20
C THR A 33 -4.95 -2.53 -7.09
N TRP A 34 -5.23 -2.02 -8.29
CA TRP A 34 -6.18 -2.65 -9.20
C TRP A 34 -5.71 -4.02 -9.70
N MET A 35 -4.41 -4.19 -9.91
CA MET A 35 -3.83 -5.50 -10.26
C MET A 35 -3.96 -6.50 -9.12
N ALA A 36 -3.76 -6.08 -7.87
CA ALA A 36 -3.97 -6.94 -6.71
C ALA A 36 -5.45 -7.36 -6.59
N ASP A 37 -6.38 -6.41 -6.75
CA ASP A 37 -7.83 -6.70 -6.74
C ASP A 37 -8.22 -7.67 -7.86
N PHE A 38 -7.65 -7.49 -9.06
CA PHE A 38 -7.86 -8.41 -10.18
C PHE A 38 -7.34 -9.82 -9.85
N LEU A 39 -6.12 -9.94 -9.32
CA LEU A 39 -5.53 -11.23 -8.97
C LEU A 39 -6.33 -11.95 -7.88
N VAL A 40 -6.79 -11.22 -6.86
CA VAL A 40 -7.63 -11.79 -5.80
C VAL A 40 -8.96 -12.27 -6.37
N THR A 41 -9.61 -11.46 -7.20
CA THR A 41 -10.89 -11.80 -7.84
C THR A 41 -10.76 -13.01 -8.75
N LEU A 42 -9.64 -13.12 -9.47
CA LEU A 42 -9.35 -14.25 -10.36
C LEU A 42 -9.01 -15.53 -9.58
N ALA A 43 -8.26 -15.41 -8.48
CA ALA A 43 -7.81 -16.53 -7.68
C ALA A 43 -8.89 -17.06 -6.72
N PHE A 44 -9.87 -16.23 -6.34
CA PHE A 44 -10.86 -16.61 -5.34
C PHE A 44 -11.78 -17.78 -5.75
N PRO A 45 -12.40 -17.80 -6.96
CA PRO A 45 -13.23 -18.91 -7.40
C PRO A 45 -12.51 -20.29 -7.43
N PRO A 46 -11.31 -20.44 -8.03
CA PRO A 46 -10.64 -21.74 -8.04
C PRO A 46 -10.16 -22.17 -6.65
N LEU A 47 -9.80 -21.23 -5.77
CA LEU A 47 -9.40 -21.57 -4.39
C LEU A 47 -10.60 -22.03 -3.55
N ILE A 48 -11.74 -21.34 -3.63
CA ILE A 48 -12.92 -21.71 -2.84
C ILE A 48 -13.46 -23.08 -3.27
N ASP A 49 -13.40 -23.40 -4.57
CA ASP A 49 -13.80 -24.71 -5.08
C ASP A 49 -12.84 -25.83 -4.65
N ALA A 50 -11.54 -25.55 -4.52
CA ALA A 50 -10.53 -26.55 -4.14
C ALA A 50 -10.44 -26.81 -2.63
N VAL A 51 -10.45 -25.75 -1.80
CA VAL A 51 -10.16 -25.85 -0.35
C VAL A 51 -11.27 -25.29 0.55
N GLY A 52 -12.39 -24.87 -0.03
CA GLY A 52 -13.56 -24.40 0.71
C GLY A 52 -13.26 -23.18 1.59
N GLY A 53 -13.89 -23.12 2.77
CA GLY A 53 -13.75 -22.01 3.73
C GLY A 53 -12.32 -21.71 4.21
N THR A 54 -11.37 -22.65 4.03
CA THR A 54 -9.95 -22.44 4.33
C THR A 54 -9.32 -21.34 3.47
N THR A 55 -9.91 -21.05 2.31
CA THR A 55 -9.52 -19.94 1.42
C THR A 55 -9.47 -18.60 2.18
N PHE A 56 -10.41 -18.34 3.10
CA PHE A 56 -10.41 -17.12 3.89
C PHE A 56 -9.21 -17.02 4.84
N LEU A 57 -8.75 -18.14 5.41
CA LEU A 57 -7.55 -18.17 6.26
C LEU A 57 -6.28 -17.94 5.45
N LEU A 58 -6.22 -18.47 4.23
CA LEU A 58 -5.14 -18.22 3.27
C LEU A 58 -5.01 -16.73 2.94
N PHE A 59 -6.12 -16.08 2.55
CA PHE A 59 -6.11 -14.64 2.29
C PHE A 59 -5.84 -13.83 3.56
N ALA A 60 -6.30 -14.27 4.74
CA ALA A 60 -5.98 -13.63 6.01
C ALA A 60 -4.47 -13.68 6.32
N ALA A 61 -3.82 -14.82 6.07
CA ALA A 61 -2.37 -14.97 6.26
C ALA A 61 -1.57 -14.05 5.31
N VAL A 62 -1.97 -13.97 4.03
CA VAL A 62 -1.37 -13.05 3.06
C VAL A 62 -1.56 -11.60 3.51
N ASN A 63 -2.75 -11.22 3.95
CA ASN A 63 -3.02 -9.87 4.48
C ASN A 63 -2.16 -9.56 5.71
N ALA A 64 -1.98 -10.52 6.63
CA ALA A 64 -1.13 -10.34 7.81
C ALA A 64 0.35 -10.12 7.43
N ALA A 65 0.86 -10.84 6.43
CA ALA A 65 2.21 -10.65 5.91
C ALA A 65 2.40 -9.27 5.26
N THR A 66 1.41 -8.82 4.47
CA THR A 66 1.40 -7.48 3.88
C THR A 66 1.36 -6.40 4.95
N PHE A 67 0.51 -6.54 5.97
CA PHE A 67 0.42 -5.61 7.08
C PHE A 67 1.74 -5.49 7.84
N LEU A 68 2.38 -6.62 8.14
CA LEU A 68 3.68 -6.63 8.81
C LEU A 68 4.77 -5.93 7.98
N SER A 69 4.76 -6.14 6.66
CA SER A 69 5.69 -5.47 5.75
C SER A 69 5.45 -3.96 5.70
N TYR A 70 4.17 -3.54 5.72
CA TYR A 70 3.79 -2.13 5.76
C TYR A 70 4.32 -1.42 7.00
N VAL A 71 4.10 -2.01 8.19
CA VAL A 71 4.56 -1.44 9.48
C VAL A 71 6.09 -1.28 9.53
N ARG A 72 6.86 -2.14 8.86
CA ARG A 72 8.33 -2.04 8.82
C ARG A 72 8.86 -1.09 7.76
N THR A 73 8.17 -0.96 6.63
CA THR A 73 8.70 -0.28 5.44
C THR A 73 8.21 1.16 5.34
N VAL A 74 7.00 1.45 5.84
CA VAL A 74 6.39 2.77 5.71
C VAL A 74 6.81 3.65 6.90
N PRO A 75 7.56 4.75 6.65
CA PRO A 75 7.90 5.70 7.69
C PRO A 75 6.66 6.48 8.11
N GLU A 76 6.51 6.74 9.40
CA GLU A 76 5.45 7.60 9.94
C GLU A 76 5.68 9.05 9.49
N THR A 77 4.77 9.60 8.67
CA THR A 77 4.85 10.99 8.17
C THR A 77 4.14 12.00 9.07
N ARG A 78 3.40 11.53 10.10
CA ARG A 78 2.61 12.38 10.98
C ARG A 78 3.46 13.41 11.74
N GLY A 79 3.16 14.69 11.51
CA GLY A 79 3.75 15.81 12.26
C GLY A 79 5.07 16.34 11.69
N ARG A 80 5.50 15.90 10.51
CA ARG A 80 6.65 16.47 9.80
C ARG A 80 6.19 17.42 8.69
N SER A 81 6.92 18.51 8.46
CA SER A 81 6.67 19.36 7.30
C SER A 81 7.04 18.62 6.01
N MET A 82 6.39 18.98 4.90
CA MET A 82 6.70 18.41 3.59
C MET A 82 8.19 18.54 3.23
N GLU A 83 8.84 19.67 3.56
CA GLU A 83 10.26 19.86 3.25
C GLU A 83 11.17 18.94 4.08
N ALA A 84 10.79 18.63 5.33
CA ALA A 84 11.53 17.70 6.18
C ALA A 84 11.44 16.24 5.66
N ILE A 85 10.32 15.88 5.03
CA ILE A 85 10.14 14.57 4.39
C ILE A 85 10.95 14.52 3.10
N GLU A 86 10.90 15.57 2.26
CA GLU A 86 11.65 15.61 1.00
C GLU A 86 13.17 15.61 1.21
N SER A 87 13.67 16.33 2.22
CA SER A 87 15.10 16.32 2.59
C SER A 87 15.54 14.94 3.10
N HIS A 88 14.76 14.29 3.97
CA HIS A 88 15.05 12.94 4.45
C HIS A 88 15.12 11.90 3.33
N PHE A 89 14.19 11.94 2.37
CA PHE A 89 14.23 11.04 1.21
C PHE A 89 15.37 11.38 0.24
N ARG A 90 15.72 12.66 0.07
CA ARG A 90 16.83 13.09 -0.77
C ARG A 90 18.19 12.65 -0.21
N GLU A 91 18.40 12.78 1.10
CA GLU A 91 19.61 12.28 1.78
C GLU A 91 19.74 10.76 1.68
N ARG A 92 18.64 10.02 1.88
CA ARG A 92 18.62 8.55 1.81
C ARG A 92 18.76 7.99 0.38
N SER A 93 18.55 8.82 -0.64
CA SER A 93 18.76 8.45 -2.05
C SER A 93 20.16 8.81 -2.57
N ALA A 94 20.93 9.59 -1.80
CA ALA A 94 22.27 10.04 -2.14
C ALA A 94 23.38 9.24 -1.40
N ALA A 95 23.00 8.34 -0.49
CA ALA A 95 23.86 7.36 0.17
C ALA A 95 23.66 5.98 -0.46
#